data_AF-A0A1U7JCK9-F1
#
_entry.id   AF-A0A1U7JCK9-F1
#
_cell.length_a   1.000
_cell.length_b   1.000
_cell.length_c   1.000
_cell.angle_alpha   90.00
_cell.angle_beta   90.00
_cell.angle_gamma   90.00
#
_symmetry.space_group_name_H-M   'P 1'
#
loop_
_entity.id
_entity.type
_entity.pdbx_description
1 polymer ?
#
loop_
_entity_poly.entity_id
_entity_poly.type
_entity_poly.pdbx_seq_one_letter_code
_entity_poly.pdbx_strand_id
1 'polypeptide(L)'
;MSAAGKSTAVVSLGISCQSARQIRTHTELISSLLGEPVEHTSHFFDGLVTPPLGLAKLLDDGFPLFSRESLEDGPGHPTWQPYGIRFLHHFRGEDGVADIDAYFDNEVSRFTYLRRRFLQLRDAENLLFVISNSQNNLDEVAQETAMETIEFDQGQLETLKGSLARFFGRHWPLVVVTHEERVQDVSHDALHILQPDSTEWTGDKQQWADVFRRHLTLHESARFV
;
A
#
# COMPACT_ATOMS: atom_id res chain seq x y z
N MET A 1 0.97 0.91 7.74
CA MET A 1 1.97 1.87 8.16
C MET A 1 3.17 1.76 7.27
N SER A 2 3.66 2.91 6.86
CA SER A 2 4.88 3.05 6.07
C SER A 2 6.04 3.45 7.00
N ALA A 3 7.24 3.61 6.46
CA ALA A 3 8.41 4.08 7.19
C ALA A 3 9.11 5.21 6.42
N ALA A 4 9.59 6.24 7.11
CA ALA A 4 10.30 7.35 6.49
C ALA A 4 11.47 7.82 7.36
N GLY A 5 12.60 8.11 6.72
CA GLY A 5 13.79 8.71 7.29
C GLY A 5 13.97 10.14 6.77
N LYS A 6 15.22 10.62 6.76
CA LYS A 6 15.54 11.97 6.29
C LYS A 6 15.45 12.07 4.77
N SER A 7 15.95 11.06 4.04
CA SER A 7 15.94 11.08 2.58
C SER A 7 15.31 9.83 1.93
N THR A 8 14.96 8.82 2.72
CA THR A 8 14.33 7.60 2.22
C THR A 8 12.92 7.37 2.77
N ALA A 9 12.03 6.79 1.96
CA ALA A 9 10.74 6.29 2.42
C ALA A 9 10.41 4.91 1.84
N VAL A 10 9.77 4.07 2.65
CA VAL A 10 9.21 2.76 2.27
C VAL A 10 7.70 2.82 2.50
N VAL A 11 6.92 2.79 1.42
CA VAL A 11 5.50 3.16 1.43
C VAL A 11 4.63 1.99 1.00
N SER A 12 3.66 1.63 1.85
CA SER A 12 2.60 0.68 1.49
C SER A 12 1.60 1.37 0.54
N LEU A 13 1.23 0.68 -0.54
CA LEU A 13 0.19 1.11 -1.48
C LEU A 13 -1.19 0.49 -1.19
N GLY A 14 -1.33 -0.25 -0.08
CA GLY A 14 -2.58 -0.88 0.34
C GLY A 14 -2.78 -2.29 -0.22
N ILE A 15 -4.03 -2.61 -0.58
CA ILE A 15 -4.64 -3.94 -0.87
C ILE A 15 -4.84 -4.80 0.36
N SER A 16 -3.86 -4.86 1.24
CA SER A 16 -3.98 -5.53 2.53
C SER A 16 -3.30 -4.74 3.63
N CYS A 17 -3.75 -4.93 4.87
CA CYS A 17 -3.08 -4.34 6.05
C CYS A 17 -1.70 -4.97 6.30
N GLN A 18 -1.37 -6.07 5.63
CA GLN A 18 -0.15 -6.85 5.89
C GLN A 18 1.12 -6.09 5.52
N SER A 19 1.25 -5.50 4.32
CA SER A 19 2.45 -4.74 3.92
C SER A 19 2.72 -3.58 4.90
N ALA A 20 1.65 -2.85 5.19
CA ALA A 20 1.56 -1.80 6.18
C ALA A 20 2.01 -2.24 7.60
N ARG A 21 1.69 -3.46 8.00
CA ARG A 21 2.14 -4.01 9.28
C ARG A 21 3.61 -4.42 9.22
N GLN A 22 4.02 -5.06 8.13
CA GLN A 22 5.34 -5.65 7.98
C GLN A 22 6.43 -4.59 7.90
N ILE A 23 6.17 -3.45 7.23
CA ILE A 23 7.04 -2.28 7.27
C ILE A 23 7.23 -1.80 8.72
N ARG A 24 6.14 -1.63 9.48
CA ARG A 24 6.21 -1.23 10.90
C ARG A 24 7.03 -2.22 11.73
N THR A 25 6.75 -3.51 11.60
CA THR A 25 7.44 -4.58 12.34
C THR A 25 8.94 -4.61 12.05
N HIS A 26 9.36 -4.24 10.83
CA HIS A 26 10.75 -4.29 10.40
C HIS A 26 11.46 -2.93 10.38
N THR A 27 10.92 -1.90 11.05
CA THR A 27 11.50 -0.53 11.04
C THR A 27 12.97 -0.51 11.47
N GLU A 28 13.37 -1.30 12.47
CA GLU A 28 14.77 -1.40 12.92
C GLU A 28 15.70 -2.02 11.86
N LEU A 29 15.23 -3.09 11.21
CA LEU A 29 15.94 -3.73 10.10
C LEU A 29 16.07 -2.76 8.92
N ILE A 30 14.98 -2.09 8.55
CA ILE A 30 14.96 -1.11 7.45
C ILE A 30 15.94 0.04 7.75
N SER A 31 15.96 0.55 8.99
CA SER A 31 16.92 1.59 9.39
C SER A 31 18.37 1.13 9.22
N SER A 32 18.66 -0.10 9.67
CA SER A 32 19.99 -0.70 9.55
C SER A 32 20.42 -0.85 8.08
N LEU A 33 19.51 -1.34 7.22
CA LEU A 33 19.78 -1.54 5.79
C LEU A 33 19.95 -0.22 5.01
N LEU A 34 19.28 0.85 5.44
CA LEU A 34 19.38 2.16 4.80
C LEU A 34 20.54 3.01 5.32
N GLY A 35 21.17 2.62 6.42
CA GLY A 35 22.20 3.42 7.09
C GLY A 35 21.68 4.74 7.67
N GLU A 36 20.36 4.88 7.85
CA GLU A 36 19.72 6.05 8.47
C GLU A 36 18.57 5.62 9.39
N PRO A 37 18.27 6.37 10.46
CA PRO A 37 17.08 6.09 11.26
C PRO A 37 15.82 6.34 10.42
N VAL A 38 14.94 5.35 10.35
CA VAL A 38 13.58 5.50 9.84
C VAL A 38 12.58 5.34 10.97
N GLU A 39 11.49 6.09 10.90
CA GLU A 39 10.40 5.99 11.87
C GLU A 39 9.12 5.52 11.20
N HIS A 40 8.29 4.83 11.97
CA HIS A 40 6.96 4.43 11.52
C HIS A 40 6.11 5.67 11.27
N THR A 41 5.39 5.66 10.16
CA THR A 41 4.57 6.78 9.74
C THR A 41 3.28 6.30 9.10
N SER A 42 2.16 6.93 9.47
CA SER A 42 0.89 6.77 8.76
C SER A 42 0.95 7.50 7.41
N HIS A 43 0.63 6.76 6.35
CA HIS A 43 0.46 7.24 4.97
C HIS A 43 -0.96 6.99 4.48
N PHE A 44 -1.26 7.56 3.30
CA PHE A 44 -2.61 7.64 2.75
C PHE A 44 -3.28 6.28 2.56
N PHE A 45 -2.55 5.25 2.12
CA PHE A 45 -3.14 3.93 1.82
C PHE A 45 -3.10 2.94 2.98
N ASP A 46 -2.63 3.37 4.16
CA ASP A 46 -2.59 2.50 5.32
C ASP A 46 -4.01 2.19 5.81
N GLY A 47 -4.42 0.92 5.74
CA GLY A 47 -5.77 0.49 6.11
C GLY A 47 -6.81 0.64 5.00
N LEU A 48 -6.37 0.84 3.76
CA LEU A 48 -7.22 0.84 2.58
C LEU A 48 -7.05 -0.43 1.75
N VAL A 49 -8.15 -0.92 1.18
CA VAL A 49 -8.11 -1.86 0.06
C VAL A 49 -8.11 -1.04 -1.23
N THR A 50 -7.07 -1.20 -2.04
CA THR A 50 -6.76 -0.33 -3.17
C THR A 50 -6.52 -1.17 -4.43
N PRO A 51 -7.55 -1.45 -5.23
CA PRO A 51 -7.37 -2.18 -6.48
C PRO A 51 -6.28 -1.51 -7.34
N PRO A 52 -5.32 -2.25 -7.93
CA PRO A 52 -4.20 -1.65 -8.66
C PRO A 52 -4.62 -0.65 -9.74
N LEU A 53 -5.65 -0.98 -10.51
CA LEU A 53 -6.19 -0.09 -11.55
C LEU A 53 -6.91 1.14 -10.98
N GLY A 54 -7.62 0.97 -9.86
CA GLY A 54 -8.24 2.07 -9.14
C GLY A 54 -7.21 3.07 -8.60
N LEU A 55 -6.12 2.54 -8.02
CA LEU A 55 -4.99 3.34 -7.57
C LEU A 55 -4.28 4.04 -8.74
N ALA A 56 -4.05 3.33 -9.85
CA ALA A 56 -3.47 3.92 -11.05
C ALA A 56 -4.31 5.09 -11.55
N LYS A 57 -5.64 4.90 -11.65
CA LYS A 57 -6.59 5.95 -12.04
C LYS A 57 -6.58 7.13 -11.05
N LEU A 58 -6.52 6.88 -9.74
CA LEU A 58 -6.45 7.94 -8.73
C LEU A 58 -5.21 8.82 -8.92
N LEU A 59 -4.06 8.21 -9.23
CA LEU A 59 -2.82 8.93 -9.49
C LEU A 59 -2.90 9.74 -10.80
N ASP A 60 -3.45 9.15 -11.86
CA ASP A 60 -3.62 9.81 -13.16
C ASP A 60 -4.62 10.98 -13.10
N ASP A 61 -5.64 10.91 -12.23
CA ASP A 61 -6.59 12.00 -11.97
C ASP A 61 -5.99 13.13 -11.09
N GLY A 62 -4.68 13.07 -10.78
CA GLY A 62 -3.98 14.10 -9.99
C GLY A 62 -4.09 13.90 -8.47
N PHE A 63 -4.44 12.70 -8.03
CA PHE A 63 -4.57 12.32 -6.62
C PHE A 63 -5.53 13.26 -5.87
N PRO A 64 -6.80 13.38 -6.27
CA PRO A 64 -7.80 14.17 -5.56
C PRO A 64 -8.04 13.66 -4.13
N LEU A 65 -8.80 14.41 -3.34
CA LEU A 65 -9.39 13.90 -2.09
C LEU A 65 -10.83 13.46 -2.39
N PHE A 66 -11.37 12.49 -1.65
CA PHE A 66 -12.78 12.12 -1.77
C PHE A 66 -13.69 13.27 -1.35
N SER A 67 -14.87 13.35 -1.99
CA SER A 67 -16.00 14.15 -1.54
C SER A 67 -17.08 13.25 -0.95
N ARG A 68 -18.05 13.82 -0.25
CA ARG A 68 -19.14 13.05 0.35
C ARG A 68 -19.95 12.29 -0.70
N GLU A 69 -20.17 12.91 -1.85
CA GLU A 69 -20.92 12.36 -2.99
C GLU A 69 -20.17 11.23 -3.70
N SER A 70 -18.84 11.17 -3.54
CA SER A 70 -18.01 10.09 -4.09
C SER A 70 -17.92 8.87 -3.19
N LEU A 71 -18.54 8.92 -2.01
CA LEU A 71 -18.55 7.85 -1.02
C LEU A 71 -19.94 7.21 -0.92
N GLU A 72 -19.95 5.88 -0.89
CA GLU A 72 -21.15 5.08 -0.64
C GLU A 72 -20.88 3.99 0.39
N ASP A 73 -21.95 3.51 1.03
CA ASP A 73 -21.95 2.30 1.84
C ASP A 73 -21.74 1.09 0.93
N GLY A 74 -20.50 0.86 0.50
CA GLY A 74 -20.14 -0.29 -0.31
C GLY A 74 -20.25 -1.61 0.49
N PRO A 75 -20.11 -2.76 -0.19
CA PRO A 75 -20.10 -4.06 0.47
C PRO A 75 -19.13 -4.10 1.66
N GLY A 76 -19.68 -4.31 2.86
CA GLY A 76 -18.96 -4.37 4.13
C GLY A 76 -18.39 -3.04 4.63
N HIS A 77 -17.94 -2.16 3.73
CA HIS A 77 -17.15 -0.97 4.02
C HIS A 77 -17.46 0.22 3.10
N PRO A 78 -17.34 1.46 3.62
CA PRO A 78 -17.38 2.66 2.81
C PRO A 78 -16.43 2.57 1.63
N THR A 79 -16.91 3.00 0.46
CA THR A 79 -16.20 2.85 -0.81
C THR A 79 -16.11 4.19 -1.52
N TRP A 80 -14.89 4.54 -1.94
CA TRP A 80 -14.62 5.66 -2.83
C TRP A 80 -14.87 5.24 -4.28
N GLN A 81 -16.08 5.50 -4.75
CA GLN A 81 -16.63 4.89 -5.97
C GLN A 81 -15.80 5.11 -7.24
N PRO A 82 -15.26 6.31 -7.54
CA PRO A 82 -14.50 6.53 -8.78
C PRO A 82 -13.25 5.66 -8.94
N TYR A 83 -12.76 5.07 -7.84
CA TYR A 83 -11.52 4.31 -7.79
C TYR A 83 -11.70 2.91 -7.18
N GLY A 84 -12.89 2.55 -6.71
CA GLY A 84 -13.14 1.28 -6.03
C GLY A 84 -12.30 1.08 -4.75
N ILE A 85 -11.82 2.16 -4.12
CA ILE A 85 -10.99 2.09 -2.92
C ILE A 85 -11.88 1.96 -1.69
N ARG A 86 -11.54 1.06 -0.77
CA ARG A 86 -12.38 0.77 0.40
C ARG A 86 -11.68 1.09 1.69
N PHE A 87 -12.47 1.58 2.64
CA PHE A 87 -12.01 2.07 3.93
C PHE A 87 -12.26 1.02 5.03
N LEU A 88 -11.25 0.17 5.30
CA LEU A 88 -11.43 -0.95 6.23
C LEU A 88 -11.68 -0.48 7.68
N HIS A 89 -10.88 0.48 8.13
CA HIS A 89 -10.85 0.95 9.53
C HIS A 89 -11.22 2.43 9.68
N HIS A 90 -11.88 3.03 8.68
CA HIS A 90 -12.29 4.43 8.70
C HIS A 90 -13.80 4.57 8.66
N PHE A 91 -14.27 5.77 9.00
CA PHE A 91 -15.70 6.10 9.13
C PHE A 91 -16.42 5.24 10.16
N ARG A 92 -15.74 4.84 11.24
CA ARG A 92 -16.27 3.93 12.26
C ARG A 92 -15.93 4.44 13.66
N GLY A 93 -16.86 4.24 14.59
CA GLY A 93 -16.67 4.50 16.01
C GLY A 93 -16.09 3.31 16.77
N GLU A 94 -16.17 3.37 18.10
CA GLU A 94 -15.75 2.26 18.99
C GLU A 94 -16.61 1.01 18.82
N ASP A 95 -17.87 1.16 18.36
CA ASP A 95 -18.79 0.06 18.07
C ASP A 95 -18.46 -0.67 16.76
N GLY A 96 -17.52 -0.14 15.96
CA GLY A 96 -17.10 -0.71 14.69
C GLY A 96 -18.11 -0.56 13.56
N VAL A 97 -19.24 0.12 13.76
CA VAL A 97 -20.26 0.33 12.71
C VAL A 97 -19.84 1.49 11.82
N ALA A 98 -19.95 1.30 10.49
CA ALA A 98 -19.60 2.35 9.55
C ALA A 98 -20.71 3.39 9.46
N ASP A 99 -20.34 4.66 9.53
CA ASP A 99 -21.22 5.81 9.35
C ASP A 99 -20.45 6.91 8.60
N ILE A 100 -20.66 6.99 7.30
CA ILE A 100 -19.95 7.97 6.46
C ILE A 100 -20.27 9.38 6.92
N ASP A 101 -21.54 9.67 7.21
CA ASP A 101 -22.02 11.01 7.52
C ASP A 101 -21.52 11.50 8.88
N ALA A 102 -21.55 10.65 9.91
CA ALA A 102 -21.09 11.01 11.25
C ALA A 102 -19.58 11.28 11.31
N TYR A 103 -18.79 10.60 10.48
CA TYR A 103 -17.33 10.66 10.53
C TYR A 103 -16.69 11.44 9.38
N PHE A 104 -17.47 11.95 8.43
CA PHE A 104 -16.97 12.56 7.19
C PHE A 104 -15.92 13.65 7.44
N ASP A 105 -16.25 14.66 8.26
CA ASP A 105 -15.37 15.81 8.48
C ASP A 105 -14.04 15.42 9.15
N ASN A 106 -14.10 14.43 10.05
CA ASN A 106 -12.91 13.89 10.72
C ASN A 106 -12.01 13.15 9.72
N GLU A 107 -12.59 12.28 8.89
CA GLU A 107 -11.83 11.54 7.88
C GLU A 107 -11.29 12.47 6.78
N VAL A 108 -12.05 13.46 6.31
CA VAL A 108 -11.55 14.49 5.39
C VAL A 108 -10.34 15.21 5.96
N SER A 109 -10.41 15.64 7.24
CA SER A 109 -9.29 16.30 7.90
C SER A 109 -8.06 15.39 7.99
N ARG A 110 -8.26 14.13 8.38
CA ARG A 110 -7.20 13.11 8.46
C ARG A 110 -6.56 12.83 7.10
N PHE A 111 -7.37 12.54 6.08
CA PHE A 111 -6.88 12.21 4.75
C PHE A 111 -6.29 13.43 4.03
N THR A 112 -6.73 14.66 4.34
CA THR A 112 -6.04 15.88 3.88
C THR A 112 -4.60 15.93 4.40
N TYR A 113 -4.40 15.63 5.68
CA TYR A 113 -3.07 15.54 6.27
C TYR A 113 -2.23 14.43 5.61
N LEU A 114 -2.79 13.22 5.48
CA LEU A 114 -2.10 12.09 4.87
C LEU A 114 -1.77 12.34 3.39
N ARG A 115 -2.68 13.01 2.66
CA ARG A 115 -2.49 13.39 1.25
C ARG A 115 -1.30 14.32 1.10
N ARG A 116 -1.19 15.35 1.95
CA ARG A 116 -0.04 16.27 1.96
C ARG A 116 1.27 15.51 2.16
N ARG A 117 1.30 14.53 3.08
CA ARG A 117 2.49 13.70 3.31
C ARG A 117 2.83 12.81 2.12
N PHE A 118 1.82 12.22 1.48
CA PHE A 118 2.03 11.44 0.27
C PHE A 118 2.60 12.29 -0.87
N LEU A 119 2.12 13.52 -1.03
CA LEU A 119 2.65 14.46 -2.03
C LEU A 119 4.11 14.85 -1.75
N GLN A 120 4.51 14.97 -0.48
CA GLN A 120 5.89 15.27 -0.07
C GLN A 120 6.87 14.14 -0.40
N LEU A 121 6.39 12.92 -0.70
CA LEU A 121 7.28 11.83 -1.13
C LEU A 121 8.00 12.14 -2.45
N ARG A 122 7.52 13.12 -3.23
CA ARG A 122 8.23 13.62 -4.43
C ARG A 122 9.63 14.11 -4.10
N ASP A 123 9.82 14.65 -2.90
CA ASP A 123 11.07 15.24 -2.43
C ASP A 123 12.03 14.19 -1.83
N ALA A 124 11.59 12.94 -1.65
CA ALA A 124 12.45 11.86 -1.16
C ALA A 124 13.57 11.57 -2.16
N GLU A 125 14.79 11.32 -1.69
CA GLU A 125 15.88 10.89 -2.57
C GLU A 125 15.68 9.44 -3.01
N ASN A 126 15.21 8.59 -2.09
CA ASN A 126 14.96 7.18 -2.30
C ASN A 126 13.53 6.84 -1.86
N LEU A 127 12.75 6.21 -2.73
CA LEU A 127 11.37 5.82 -2.43
C LEU A 127 11.12 4.41 -2.93
N LEU A 128 10.70 3.53 -2.02
CA LEU A 128 10.32 2.15 -2.31
C LEU A 128 8.82 2.01 -2.09
N PHE A 129 8.08 1.66 -3.13
CA PHE A 129 6.67 1.28 -2.98
C PHE A 129 6.56 -0.22 -2.72
N VAL A 130 5.62 -0.60 -1.87
CA VAL A 130 5.31 -2.00 -1.54
C VAL A 130 3.81 -2.22 -1.69
N ILE A 131 3.43 -3.22 -2.46
CA ILE A 131 2.04 -3.67 -2.61
C ILE A 131 1.95 -5.18 -2.34
N SER A 132 0.89 -5.62 -1.68
CA SER A 132 0.79 -7.01 -1.25
C SER A 132 -0.64 -7.54 -1.13
N ASN A 133 -0.84 -8.73 -1.69
CA ASN A 133 -2.04 -9.56 -1.58
C ASN A 133 -1.73 -10.90 -0.86
N SER A 134 -0.64 -10.99 -0.10
CA SER A 134 -0.19 -12.21 0.62
C SER A 134 -0.82 -12.39 2.02
N GLN A 135 -1.92 -11.69 2.31
CA GLN A 135 -2.66 -11.87 3.56
C GLN A 135 -3.50 -13.15 3.50
N ASN A 136 -3.33 -14.12 4.41
CA ASN A 136 -3.98 -15.43 4.25
C ASN A 136 -5.52 -15.33 4.19
N ASN A 137 -6.15 -14.55 5.06
CA ASN A 137 -7.60 -14.30 5.03
C ASN A 137 -8.06 -13.25 3.99
N LEU A 138 -7.24 -12.92 2.96
CA LEU A 138 -7.65 -11.95 1.94
C LEU A 138 -8.88 -12.40 1.16
N ASP A 139 -9.11 -13.72 1.00
CA ASP A 139 -10.34 -14.24 0.39
C ASP A 139 -11.60 -13.84 1.17
N GLU A 140 -11.54 -13.86 2.50
CA GLU A 140 -12.63 -13.41 3.37
C GLU A 140 -12.85 -11.90 3.21
N VAL A 141 -11.77 -11.12 3.25
CA VAL A 141 -11.82 -9.67 3.00
C VAL A 141 -12.40 -9.38 1.63
N ALA A 142 -12.01 -10.13 0.60
CA ALA A 142 -12.50 -9.96 -0.76
C ALA A 142 -13.97 -10.30 -0.90
N GLN A 143 -14.47 -11.31 -0.18
CA GLN A 143 -15.90 -11.62 -0.11
C GLN A 143 -16.68 -10.51 0.60
N GLU A 144 -16.23 -10.08 1.79
CA GLU A 144 -16.86 -9.01 2.56
C GLU A 144 -16.91 -7.70 1.78
N THR A 145 -15.85 -7.43 1.03
CA THR A 145 -15.71 -6.24 0.21
C THR A 145 -16.13 -6.44 -1.23
N ALA A 146 -16.65 -7.59 -1.66
CA ALA A 146 -16.96 -7.86 -3.08
C ALA A 146 -15.86 -7.37 -4.05
N MET A 147 -14.59 -7.63 -3.75
CA MET A 147 -13.48 -7.35 -4.67
C MET A 147 -13.61 -8.26 -5.88
N GLU A 148 -13.52 -7.68 -7.08
CA GLU A 148 -13.60 -8.44 -8.33
C GLU A 148 -12.45 -9.45 -8.48
N THR A 149 -11.26 -9.08 -8.00
CA THR A 149 -10.11 -9.97 -7.96
C THR A 149 -9.15 -9.57 -6.84
N ILE A 150 -8.47 -10.58 -6.27
CA ILE A 150 -7.35 -10.42 -5.36
C ILE A 150 -6.01 -10.71 -6.03
N GLU A 151 -6.04 -11.13 -7.30
CA GLU A 151 -4.87 -11.57 -8.04
C GLU A 151 -4.14 -10.39 -8.67
N PHE A 152 -2.82 -10.53 -8.79
CA PHE A 152 -2.02 -9.63 -9.60
C PHE A 152 -1.82 -10.18 -11.01
N ASP A 153 -2.11 -9.35 -12.02
CA ASP A 153 -1.69 -9.60 -13.39
C ASP A 153 -0.68 -8.54 -13.88
N GLN A 154 0.06 -8.89 -14.93
CA GLN A 154 1.13 -8.06 -15.48
C GLN A 154 0.63 -6.69 -15.95
N GLY A 155 -0.52 -6.65 -16.62
CA GLY A 155 -1.07 -5.43 -17.20
C GLY A 155 -1.47 -4.42 -16.12
N GLN A 156 -2.07 -4.89 -15.04
CA GLN A 156 -2.43 -4.08 -13.88
C GLN A 156 -1.20 -3.48 -13.20
N LEU A 157 -0.16 -4.31 -12.95
CA LEU A 157 1.06 -3.86 -12.30
C LEU A 157 1.84 -2.85 -13.16
N GLU A 158 1.95 -3.08 -14.47
CA GLU A 158 2.61 -2.13 -15.38
C GLU A 158 1.82 -0.82 -15.50
N THR A 159 0.49 -0.89 -15.51
CA THR A 159 -0.37 0.31 -15.48
C THR A 159 -0.10 1.13 -14.22
N LEU A 160 -0.12 0.49 -13.05
CA LEU A 160 0.17 1.14 -11.78
C LEU A 160 1.58 1.75 -11.74
N LYS A 161 2.60 1.02 -12.18
CA LYS A 161 3.98 1.55 -12.28
C LYS A 161 4.06 2.76 -13.18
N GLY A 162 3.39 2.73 -14.33
CA GLY A 162 3.31 3.86 -15.25
C GLY A 162 2.67 5.10 -14.59
N SER A 163 1.55 4.93 -13.89
CA SER A 163 0.87 6.02 -13.19
C SER A 163 1.68 6.58 -12.03
N LEU A 164 2.36 5.72 -11.24
CA LEU A 164 3.32 6.16 -10.23
C LEU A 164 4.46 6.98 -10.85
N ALA A 165 5.05 6.49 -11.94
CA ALA A 165 6.14 7.19 -12.61
C ALA A 165 5.72 8.58 -13.13
N ARG A 166 4.54 8.66 -13.77
CA ARG A 166 3.97 9.95 -14.21
C ARG A 166 3.68 10.89 -13.05
N PHE A 167 3.06 10.37 -11.99
CA PHE A 167 2.65 11.17 -10.85
C PHE A 167 3.83 11.74 -10.04
N PHE A 168 4.91 10.98 -9.90
CA PHE A 168 6.13 11.41 -9.19
C PHE A 168 7.18 12.05 -10.11
N GLY A 169 6.99 12.01 -11.43
CA GLY A 169 7.91 12.56 -12.42
C GLY A 169 9.19 11.73 -12.63
N ARG A 170 9.29 10.54 -12.05
CA ARG A 170 10.39 9.58 -12.23
C ARG A 170 9.98 8.17 -11.83
N HIS A 171 10.72 7.18 -12.31
CA HIS A 171 10.51 5.79 -11.91
C HIS A 171 10.97 5.52 -10.48
N TRP A 172 10.12 4.83 -9.73
CA TRP A 172 10.41 4.32 -8.41
C TRP A 172 10.25 2.81 -8.36
N PRO A 173 11.08 2.07 -7.59
CA PRO A 173 10.88 0.65 -7.40
C PRO A 173 9.51 0.33 -6.78
N LEU A 174 8.83 -0.67 -7.34
CA LEU A 174 7.60 -1.25 -6.81
C LEU A 174 7.86 -2.71 -6.45
N VAL A 175 7.87 -3.04 -5.16
CA VAL A 175 7.95 -4.41 -4.66
C VAL A 175 6.55 -4.98 -4.62
N VAL A 176 6.37 -6.14 -5.25
CA VAL A 176 5.11 -6.89 -5.27
C VAL A 176 5.31 -8.15 -4.44
N VAL A 177 4.49 -8.32 -3.41
CA VAL A 177 4.56 -9.48 -2.49
C VAL A 177 3.25 -10.24 -2.53
N THR A 178 3.29 -11.50 -2.95
CA THR A 178 2.12 -12.33 -3.26
C THR A 178 2.29 -13.76 -2.79
N HIS A 179 1.25 -14.56 -2.97
CA HIS A 179 1.35 -16.01 -3.03
C HIS A 179 1.23 -16.51 -4.47
N GLU A 180 1.61 -17.78 -4.68
CA GLU A 180 1.64 -18.42 -6.01
C GLU A 180 0.24 -18.47 -6.63
N GLU A 181 -0.79 -18.74 -5.81
CA GLU A 181 -2.18 -18.82 -6.24
C GLU A 181 -2.85 -17.45 -6.50
N ARG A 182 -2.15 -16.34 -6.24
CA ARG A 182 -2.70 -14.97 -6.37
C ARG A 182 -1.94 -14.10 -7.36
N VAL A 183 -1.23 -14.74 -8.29
CA VAL A 183 -0.48 -14.04 -9.34
C VAL A 183 -0.58 -14.81 -10.65
N GLN A 184 -0.89 -14.10 -11.73
CA GLN A 184 -1.07 -14.71 -13.05
C GLN A 184 -0.13 -14.08 -14.07
N ASP A 185 0.73 -14.92 -14.67
CA ASP A 185 1.59 -14.56 -15.81
C ASP A 185 2.42 -13.27 -15.60
N VAL A 186 2.80 -12.99 -14.35
CA VAL A 186 3.58 -11.80 -13.99
C VAL A 186 5.07 -12.08 -14.15
N SER A 187 5.72 -11.31 -15.02
CA SER A 187 7.18 -11.19 -15.10
C SER A 187 7.58 -9.81 -14.58
N HIS A 188 7.91 -9.76 -13.28
CA HIS A 188 8.23 -8.52 -12.59
C HIS A 188 9.47 -8.69 -11.72
N ASP A 189 10.51 -7.88 -11.96
CA ASP A 189 11.85 -8.03 -11.35
C ASP A 189 11.85 -7.96 -9.82
N ALA A 190 10.86 -7.29 -9.25
CA ALA A 190 10.66 -7.15 -7.80
C ALA A 190 9.44 -7.94 -7.27
N LEU A 191 9.01 -8.99 -7.99
CA LEU A 191 8.00 -9.94 -7.51
C LEU A 191 8.60 -10.89 -6.46
N HIS A 192 7.89 -11.08 -5.37
CA HIS A 192 8.21 -12.03 -4.32
C HIS A 192 7.00 -12.91 -4.02
N ILE A 193 7.19 -14.22 -4.20
CA ILE A 193 6.19 -15.23 -3.87
C ILE A 193 6.55 -15.78 -2.49
N LEU A 194 5.70 -15.50 -1.50
CA LEU A 194 5.87 -16.03 -0.15
C LEU A 194 5.30 -17.44 -0.08
N GLN A 195 5.93 -18.27 0.74
CA GLN A 195 5.37 -19.54 1.16
C GLN A 195 4.24 -19.30 2.15
N PRO A 196 3.16 -20.11 2.11
CA PRO A 196 2.10 -20.05 3.10
C PRO A 196 2.64 -20.19 4.53
N ASP A 197 2.05 -19.42 5.45
CA ASP A 197 2.35 -19.46 6.87
C ASP A 197 1.10 -19.74 7.71
N SER A 198 1.25 -19.89 9.03
CA SER A 198 0.14 -20.23 9.94
C SER A 198 -0.60 -19.02 10.51
N THR A 199 -0.22 -17.80 10.14
CA THR A 199 -0.86 -16.59 10.65
C THR A 199 -2.12 -16.28 9.85
N GLU A 200 -3.10 -15.63 10.46
CA GLU A 200 -4.33 -15.27 9.74
C GLU A 200 -4.10 -14.13 8.74
N TRP A 201 -3.40 -13.09 9.18
CA TRP A 201 -3.20 -11.89 8.37
C TRP A 201 -1.83 -11.25 8.55
N THR A 202 -1.08 -11.64 9.58
CA THR A 202 0.13 -10.90 9.95
C THR A 202 1.30 -11.18 9.01
N GLY A 203 1.41 -12.38 8.45
CA GLY A 203 2.48 -12.84 7.57
C GLY A 203 3.72 -13.32 8.31
N ASP A 204 4.51 -14.17 7.65
CA ASP A 204 5.80 -14.66 8.15
C ASP A 204 6.86 -13.54 8.21
N LYS A 205 7.37 -13.26 9.40
CA LYS A 205 8.33 -12.17 9.62
C LYS A 205 9.66 -12.41 8.89
N GLN A 206 10.13 -13.65 8.82
CA GLN A 206 11.43 -13.94 8.23
C GLN A 206 11.39 -13.74 6.71
N GLN A 207 10.35 -14.23 6.05
CA GLN A 207 10.15 -14.02 4.62
C GLN A 207 10.05 -12.53 4.28
N TRP A 208 9.30 -11.75 5.06
CA TRP A 208 9.23 -10.29 4.90
C TRP A 208 10.57 -9.59 5.16
N ALA A 209 11.34 -10.02 6.15
CA ALA A 209 12.69 -9.52 6.37
C ALA A 209 13.60 -9.76 5.16
N ASP A 210 13.48 -10.92 4.50
CA ASP A 210 14.27 -11.25 3.31
C ASP A 210 13.86 -10.42 2.08
N VAL A 211 12.57 -10.09 1.94
CA VAL A 211 12.08 -9.12 0.94
C VAL A 211 12.77 -7.77 1.13
N PHE A 212 12.81 -7.25 2.36
CA PHE A 212 13.44 -5.95 2.65
C PHE A 212 14.96 -6.00 2.43
N ARG A 213 15.65 -7.06 2.86
CA ARG A 213 17.08 -7.23 2.61
C ARG A 213 17.40 -7.20 1.13
N ARG A 214 16.63 -7.91 0.29
CA ARG A 214 16.89 -7.95 -1.16
C ARG A 214 16.83 -6.56 -1.80
N HIS A 215 15.87 -5.73 -1.40
CA HIS A 215 15.62 -4.45 -2.08
C HIS A 215 16.33 -3.26 -1.47
N LEU A 216 16.65 -3.29 -0.17
CA LEU A 216 17.29 -2.16 0.50
C LEU A 216 18.83 -2.28 0.51
N THR A 217 19.39 -3.49 0.43
CA THR A 217 20.86 -3.68 0.39
C THR A 217 21.44 -3.33 -0.99
N LEU A 218 20.67 -3.49 -2.07
CA LEU A 218 21.15 -3.25 -3.45
C LEU A 218 21.28 -1.75 -3.80
N HIS A 219 20.79 -0.84 -2.96
CA HIS A 219 20.89 0.60 -3.21
C HIS A 219 22.23 1.24 -2.79
N GLU A 220 23.11 0.52 -2.10
CA GLU A 220 24.46 1.02 -1.79
C GLU A 220 25.41 0.92 -3.01
N SER A 221 25.25 -0.09 -3.87
CA SER A 221 26.19 -0.33 -4.98
C SER A 221 26.01 0.63 -6.17
N ALA A 222 24.86 1.30 -6.28
CA ALA A 222 24.59 2.28 -7.34
C ALA A 222 25.00 3.72 -6.97
N ARG A 223 25.50 3.97 -5.75
CA ARG A 223 25.95 5.30 -5.28
C ARG A 223 27.42 5.62 -5.60
N PHE A 224 28.14 4.70 -6.25
CA PHE A 224 29.57 4.83 -6.57
C PHE A 224 29.91 4.71 -8.08
N VAL A 225 28.95 4.97 -8.97
CA VAL A 225 29.21 5.07 -10.42
C VAL A 225 28.91 6.48 -10.92
#